data_AF-A0A3N5PVG2-F1
#
_entry.id   AF-A0A3N5PVG2-F1
#
_cell.length_a   1.000
_cell.length_b   1.000
_cell.length_c   1.000
_cell.angle_alpha   90.00
_cell.angle_beta   90.00
_cell.angle_gamma   90.00
#
_symmetry.space_group_name_H-M   'P 1'
#
loop_
_entity.id
_entity.type
_entity.pdbx_description
1 polymer ?
#
loop_
_entity_poly.entity_id
_entity_poly.type
_entity_poly.pdbx_seq_one_letter_code
_entity_poly.pdbx_strand_id
1 'polypeptide(L)'
;MPVSQADWTKPGATLSHKNACKEFGIEESEIIEAIRQGKLQYKENYAHGNPYFRLLRDEVESFAKEIHGGETIEMKKVEYEIKKTRTEINSYKRKIAALERQMQNLLQRKSEIEK
;
A
#
# COMPACT_ATOMS: atom_id res chain seq x y z
N MET A 1 -20.06 15.60 4.85
CA MET A 1 -19.30 16.21 5.96
C MET A 1 -18.07 16.87 5.36
N PRO A 2 -17.71 18.12 5.73
CA PRO A 2 -16.48 18.73 5.22
C PRO A 2 -15.27 17.94 5.73
N VAL A 3 -14.40 17.54 4.80
CA VAL A 3 -13.15 16.84 5.11
C VAL A 3 -12.27 17.73 5.97
N SER A 4 -11.84 17.21 7.13
CA SER A 4 -10.97 17.95 8.04
C SER A 4 -9.50 17.69 7.72
N GLN A 5 -8.61 18.60 8.13
CA GLN A 5 -7.16 18.37 7.97
C GLN A 5 -6.69 17.11 8.73
N ALA A 6 -7.37 16.74 9.82
CA ALA A 6 -7.08 15.56 10.60
C ALA A 6 -7.31 14.25 9.81
N ASP A 7 -8.21 14.24 8.83
CA ASP A 7 -8.48 13.07 8.00
C ASP A 7 -7.32 12.76 7.05
N TRP A 8 -6.50 13.76 6.72
CA TRP A 8 -5.29 13.59 5.93
C TRP A 8 -4.07 13.13 6.72
N THR A 9 -4.06 13.24 8.05
CA THR A 9 -2.87 12.98 8.88
C THR A 9 -2.93 11.67 9.64
N LYS A 10 -4.10 11.02 9.70
CA LYS A 10 -4.25 9.71 10.35
C LYS A 10 -3.44 8.65 9.60
N PRO A 11 -2.69 7.77 10.32
CA PRO A 11 -2.01 6.63 9.69
C PRO A 11 -2.99 5.79 8.88
N GLY A 12 -2.64 5.48 7.64
CA GLY A 12 -3.47 4.67 6.74
C GLY A 12 -4.67 5.39 6.10
N ALA A 13 -5.02 6.61 6.54
CA ALA A 13 -6.21 7.31 6.04
C ALA A 13 -6.07 7.84 4.61
N THR A 14 -4.86 7.84 4.06
CA THR A 14 -4.60 8.31 2.69
C THR A 14 -3.84 7.29 1.88
N LEU A 15 -4.03 7.29 0.57
CA LEU A 15 -3.26 6.51 -0.38
C LEU A 15 -3.02 7.29 -1.68
N SER A 16 -2.08 6.83 -2.50
CA SER A 16 -1.90 7.37 -3.85
C SER A 16 -2.97 6.82 -4.80
N HIS A 17 -3.30 7.56 -5.85
CA HIS A 17 -4.17 7.06 -6.94
C HIS A 17 -3.71 5.69 -7.47
N LYS A 18 -2.40 5.47 -7.64
CA LYS A 18 -1.86 4.17 -8.08
C LYS A 18 -2.12 3.04 -7.09
N ASN A 19 -2.03 3.32 -5.78
CA ASN A 19 -2.36 2.33 -4.77
C ASN A 19 -3.87 2.10 -4.69
N ALA A 20 -4.68 3.13 -4.93
CA ALA A 20 -6.14 2.98 -5.01
C ALA A 20 -6.54 2.02 -6.12
N CYS A 21 -5.92 2.15 -7.30
CA CYS A 21 -6.13 1.22 -8.40
C CYS A 21 -5.76 -0.23 -8.02
N LYS A 22 -4.65 -0.43 -7.29
CA LYS A 22 -4.21 -1.77 -6.90
C LYS A 22 -5.07 -2.40 -5.82
N GLU A 23 -5.52 -1.60 -4.86
CA GLU A 23 -6.21 -2.09 -3.67
C GLU A 23 -7.71 -2.27 -3.92
N PHE A 24 -8.34 -1.32 -4.60
CA PHE A 24 -9.79 -1.32 -4.84
C PHE A 24 -10.15 -1.77 -6.27
N GLY A 25 -9.13 -1.98 -7.13
CA GLY A 25 -9.31 -2.38 -8.54
C GLY A 25 -10.14 -1.39 -9.35
N ILE A 26 -10.00 -0.10 -9.05
CA ILE A 26 -10.55 1.04 -9.78
C ILE A 26 -9.53 1.45 -10.86
N GLU A 27 -9.97 1.89 -12.02
CA GLU A 27 -9.06 2.41 -13.04
C GLU A 27 -8.58 3.83 -12.72
N GLU A 28 -7.40 4.19 -13.23
CA GLU A 28 -6.85 5.55 -13.05
C GLU A 28 -7.74 6.61 -13.72
N SER A 29 -8.36 6.26 -14.85
CA SER A 29 -9.36 7.07 -15.55
C SER A 29 -10.57 7.40 -14.66
N GLU A 30 -11.12 6.39 -13.97
CA GLU A 30 -12.26 6.55 -13.05
C GLU A 30 -11.92 7.46 -11.88
N ILE A 31 -10.70 7.36 -11.33
CA ILE A 31 -10.22 8.24 -10.25
C ILE A 31 -10.11 9.69 -10.74
N ILE A 32 -9.49 9.91 -11.90
CA ILE A 32 -9.32 11.25 -12.47
C ILE A 32 -10.69 11.87 -12.75
N GLU A 33 -11.62 11.09 -13.28
CA GLU A 33 -12.97 11.56 -13.55
C GLU A 33 -13.73 11.88 -12.26
N ALA A 34 -13.60 11.05 -11.22
CA ALA A 34 -14.19 11.32 -9.91
C ALA A 34 -13.64 12.59 -9.26
N ILE A 35 -12.34 12.86 -9.42
CA ILE A 35 -11.71 14.12 -8.98
C ILE A 35 -12.31 15.30 -9.75
N ARG A 36 -12.43 15.21 -11.08
CA ARG A 36 -13.03 16.26 -11.92
C ARG A 36 -14.47 16.55 -11.56
N GLN A 37 -15.23 15.51 -11.21
CA GLN A 37 -16.62 15.62 -10.75
C GLN A 37 -16.74 16.10 -9.28
N GLY A 38 -15.63 16.25 -8.56
CA GLY A 38 -15.62 16.63 -7.15
C GLY A 38 -16.10 15.53 -6.20
N LYS A 39 -16.18 14.27 -6.66
CA LYS A 39 -16.54 13.10 -5.85
C LYS A 39 -15.40 12.65 -4.93
N LEU A 40 -14.15 12.88 -5.33
CA LEU A 40 -12.96 12.54 -4.54
C LEU A 40 -12.17 13.81 -4.21
N GLN A 41 -11.81 13.97 -2.94
CA GLN A 41 -10.85 14.97 -2.51
C GLN A 41 -9.43 14.49 -2.80
N TYR A 42 -8.59 15.41 -3.25
CA TYR A 42 -7.21 15.11 -3.59
C TYR A 42 -6.24 16.19 -3.09
N LYS A 43 -5.00 15.77 -2.89
CA LYS A 43 -3.85 16.66 -2.74
C LYS A 43 -2.75 16.19 -3.68
N GLU A 44 -2.14 17.12 -4.39
CA GLU A 44 -0.94 16.80 -5.15
C GLU A 44 0.25 16.61 -4.19
N ASN A 45 1.03 15.57 -4.41
CA ASN A 45 2.25 15.31 -3.65
C ASN A 45 3.32 14.75 -4.57
N TYR A 46 4.57 14.72 -4.09
CA TYR A 46 5.72 14.29 -4.88
C TYR A 46 6.43 13.13 -4.20
N ALA A 47 6.66 12.06 -4.94
CA ALA A 47 7.48 10.93 -4.51
C ALA A 47 8.70 10.83 -5.43
N HIS A 48 9.90 11.06 -4.89
CA HIS A 48 11.15 11.03 -5.66
C HIS A 48 11.13 11.90 -6.95
N GLY A 49 10.47 13.06 -6.90
CA GLY A 49 10.31 13.97 -8.04
C GLY A 49 9.12 13.67 -8.96
N ASN A 50 8.43 12.53 -8.79
CA ASN A 50 7.23 12.22 -9.56
C ASN A 50 5.96 12.71 -8.84
N PRO A 51 5.13 13.55 -9.49
CA PRO A 51 3.86 13.98 -8.91
C PRO A 51 2.89 12.80 -8.83
N TYR A 52 2.06 12.82 -7.79
CA TYR A 52 0.96 11.88 -7.63
C TYR A 52 -0.18 12.50 -6.84
N PHE A 53 -1.41 12.09 -7.16
CA PHE A 53 -2.56 12.43 -6.34
C PHE A 53 -2.61 11.56 -5.08
N ARG A 54 -2.63 12.23 -3.93
CA ARG A 54 -2.95 11.67 -2.62
C ARG A 54 -4.45 11.81 -2.39
N LEU A 55 -5.10 10.70 -2.08
CA LEU A 55 -6.56 10.58 -1.92
C LEU A 55 -6.89 10.08 -0.52
N LEU A 56 -8.11 10.37 -0.05
CA LEU A 56 -8.65 9.78 1.16
C LEU A 56 -9.14 8.36 0.91
N ARG A 57 -8.72 7.43 1.76
CA ARG A 57 -9.06 6.02 1.65
C ARG A 57 -10.56 5.76 1.74
N ASP A 58 -11.22 6.39 2.70
CA ASP A 58 -12.65 6.20 2.94
C ASP A 58 -13.50 6.68 1.75
N GLU A 59 -13.13 7.82 1.14
CA GLU A 59 -13.81 8.35 -0.05
C GLU A 59 -13.62 7.42 -1.25
N VAL A 60 -12.39 6.94 -1.47
CA VAL A 60 -12.10 5.97 -2.54
C VAL A 60 -12.86 4.67 -2.33
N GLU A 61 -12.96 4.18 -1.10
CA GLU A 61 -13.72 2.96 -0.78
C GLU A 61 -15.22 3.15 -1.03
N SER A 62 -15.80 4.27 -0.60
CA SER A 62 -17.20 4.61 -0.88
C SER A 62 -17.48 4.75 -2.38
N PHE A 63 -16.61 5.45 -3.10
CA PHE A 63 -16.72 5.64 -4.55
C PHE A 63 -16.59 4.32 -5.30
N ALA A 64 -15.65 3.46 -4.90
CA ALA A 64 -15.53 2.13 -5.46
C ALA A 64 -16.84 1.37 -5.30
N LYS A 65 -17.38 1.32 -4.07
CA LYS A 65 -18.62 0.59 -3.74
C LYS A 65 -19.81 1.06 -4.57
N GLU A 66 -19.86 2.35 -4.91
CA GLU A 66 -20.86 2.95 -5.79
C GLU A 66 -20.75 2.43 -7.24
N ILE A 67 -19.54 2.29 -7.79
CA ILE A 67 -19.33 1.93 -9.20
C ILE A 67 -19.32 0.42 -9.43
N HIS A 68 -18.56 -0.33 -8.63
CA HIS A 68 -18.26 -1.75 -8.89
C HIS A 68 -19.05 -2.71 -7.99
N GLY A 69 -19.83 -2.20 -7.04
CA GLY A 69 -20.56 -2.99 -6.06
C GLY A 69 -19.68 -3.52 -4.92
N GLY A 70 -20.26 -3.61 -3.72
CA GLY A 70 -19.49 -3.89 -2.49
C GLY A 70 -18.79 -5.25 -2.46
N GLU A 71 -19.41 -6.30 -3.00
CA GLU A 71 -18.88 -7.67 -2.93
C GLU A 71 -17.62 -7.86 -3.80
N THR A 72 -17.60 -7.29 -5.00
CA THR A 72 -16.45 -7.33 -5.90
C THR A 72 -15.24 -6.58 -5.32
N ILE A 73 -15.48 -5.53 -4.54
CA ILE A 73 -14.42 -4.72 -3.94
C ILE A 73 -13.82 -5.39 -2.71
N GLU A 74 -14.66 -5.98 -1.85
CA GLU A 74 -14.16 -6.69 -0.69
C GLU A 74 -13.25 -7.84 -1.12
N MET A 75 -13.63 -8.58 -2.17
CA MET A 75 -12.79 -9.62 -2.75
C MET A 75 -11.45 -9.06 -3.28
N LYS A 76 -11.46 -7.97 -4.04
CA LYS A 76 -10.24 -7.30 -4.54
C LYS A 76 -9.31 -6.84 -3.40
N LYS A 77 -9.89 -6.30 -2.32
CA LYS A 77 -9.17 -5.87 -1.12
C LYS A 77 -8.51 -7.04 -0.41
N VAL A 78 -9.23 -8.15 -0.24
CA VAL A 78 -8.70 -9.40 0.32
C VAL A 78 -7.57 -9.95 -0.55
N GLU A 79 -7.73 -10.00 -1.86
CA GLU A 79 -6.66 -10.43 -2.77
C GLU A 79 -5.42 -9.55 -2.68
N TYR A 80 -5.60 -8.23 -2.56
CA TYR A 80 -4.51 -7.29 -2.38
C TYR A 80 -3.75 -7.54 -1.07
N GLU A 81 -4.46 -7.70 0.05
CA GLU A 81 -3.83 -8.00 1.34
C GLU A 81 -3.14 -9.37 1.35
N ILE A 82 -3.67 -10.38 0.64
CA ILE A 82 -2.98 -11.66 0.42
C ILE A 82 -1.66 -11.45 -0.33
N LYS A 83 -1.66 -10.69 -1.43
CA LYS A 83 -0.44 -10.39 -2.23
C LYS A 83 0.59 -9.63 -1.40
N LYS A 84 0.15 -8.65 -0.62
CA LYS A 84 1.00 -7.87 0.27
C LYS A 84 1.62 -8.74 1.36
N THR A 85 0.80 -9.51 2.08
CA THR A 85 1.25 -10.45 3.11
C THR A 85 2.24 -11.47 2.55
N ARG A 86 1.97 -12.04 1.37
CA ARG A 86 2.89 -12.95 0.69
C ARG A 86 4.25 -12.30 0.38
N THR A 87 4.24 -11.04 -0.04
CA THR A 87 5.47 -10.27 -0.32
C THR A 87 6.28 -10.04 0.95
N GLU A 88 5.61 -9.71 2.05
CA GLU A 88 6.22 -9.55 3.37
C GLU A 88 6.83 -10.87 3.87
N ILE A 89 6.10 -11.98 3.78
CA ILE A 89 6.62 -13.33 4.10
C ILE A 89 7.91 -13.60 3.33
N ASN A 90 7.93 -13.34 2.01
CA ASN A 90 9.11 -13.56 1.19
C ASN A 90 10.28 -12.64 1.57
N SER A 91 9.98 -11.40 1.99
CA SER A 91 11.00 -10.48 2.51
C SER A 91 11.62 -10.99 3.81
N TYR A 92 10.81 -11.46 4.75
CA TYR A 92 11.29 -12.03 6.00
C TYR A 92 12.09 -13.31 5.78
N LYS A 93 11.67 -14.20 4.88
CA LYS A 93 12.45 -15.39 4.51
C LYS A 93 13.84 -15.03 4.00
N ARG A 94 13.98 -14.01 3.16
CA ARG A 94 15.29 -13.52 2.70
C ARG A 94 16.13 -12.96 3.83
N LYS A 95 15.52 -12.21 4.76
CA LYS A 95 16.21 -11.68 5.94
C LYS A 95 16.71 -12.79 6.85
N ILE A 96 15.88 -13.81 7.11
CA ILE A 96 16.24 -15.00 7.90
C ILE A 96 17.43 -15.71 7.26
N ALA A 97 17.37 -16.02 5.97
CA ALA A 97 18.47 -16.69 5.26
C ALA A 97 19.78 -15.88 5.30
N ALA A 98 19.71 -14.55 5.24
CA ALA A 98 20.90 -13.70 5.37
C ALA A 98 21.49 -13.75 6.78
N LEU A 99 20.65 -13.70 7.82
CA LEU A 99 21.08 -13.79 9.22
C LEU A 99 21.65 -15.17 9.55
N GLU A 100 21.05 -16.25 9.05
CA GLU A 100 21.56 -17.61 9.19
C GLU A 100 22.96 -17.75 8.59
N ARG A 101 23.19 -17.20 7.38
CA ARG A 101 24.54 -17.18 6.77
C ARG A 101 25.54 -16.40 7.61
N GLN A 102 25.15 -15.23 8.12
CA GLN A 102 26.00 -14.44 8.99
C GLN A 102 26.36 -15.19 10.27
N MET A 103 25.39 -15.87 10.89
CA MET A 103 25.61 -16.71 12.08
C MET A 103 26.60 -17.85 11.79
N GLN A 104 26.45 -18.57 10.67
CA GLN A 104 27.37 -19.65 10.30
C GLN A 104 28.81 -19.13 10.09
N ASN A 105 28.97 -18.00 9.40
CA ASN A 105 30.28 -17.37 9.23
C ASN A 105 30.93 -16.99 10.56
N LEU A 106 30.15 -16.48 11.52
CA LEU A 106 30.64 -16.14 12.85
C LEU A 106 31.03 -17.38 13.66
N LEU A 107 30.25 -18.47 13.58
CA LEU A 107 30.57 -19.74 14.22
C LEU A 107 31.87 -20.33 13.66
N GLN A 108 32.05 -20.32 12.34
CA GLN A 108 33.29 -20.75 11.71
C GLN A 108 34.47 -19.91 12.19
N ARG A 109 34.35 -18.57 12.15
CA ARG A 109 35.40 -17.66 12.62
C ARG A 109 35.73 -17.86 14.10
N LYS A 110 34.74 -18.12 14.94
CA LYS A 110 34.96 -18.45 16.36
C LYS A 110 35.82 -19.72 16.49
N SER A 111 35.49 -20.77 15.75
CA SER A 111 36.27 -22.02 15.76
C SER A 111 37.70 -21.88 15.25
N GLU A 112 37.96 -20.90 14.37
CA GLU A 112 39.29 -20.59 13.86
C GLU A 112 40.14 -19.83 14.89
N ILE A 113 39.51 -19.05 15.77
CA ILE A 113 40.17 -18.30 16.85
C ILE A 113 40.46 -19.21 18.06
N GLU A 114 39.60 -20.20 18.33
CA GLU A 114 39.77 -21.15 19.44
C GLU A 114 40.79 -22.27 19.15
N LYS A 115 41.33 -22.33 17.93
CA LYS A 115 42.44 -23.22 17.51
C LYS A 115 43.79 -22.55 17.72
#